data_AF-B8M2G6-F1
#
_entry.id   AF-B8M2G6-F1
#
_cell.length_a   1.000
_cell.length_b   1.000
_cell.length_c   1.000
_cell.angle_alpha   90.00
_cell.angle_beta   90.00
_cell.angle_gamma   90.00
#
_symmetry.space_group_name_H-M   'P 1'
#
loop_
_entity.id
_entity.type
_entity.pdbx_description
1 polymer ?
#
loop_
_entity_poly.entity_id
_entity_poly.type
_entity_poly.pdbx_seq_one_letter_code
_entity_poly.pdbx_strand_id
1 'polypeptide(L)'
;MVDNTTVDPQSDLEPRDMVYYEKVVDTCLVYQSSAYKFKYLSDQKPSEAWVILQSDSGGLTGVPHTAFSNPLARPNDPPRESIEVRTLVYYDE
;
A
#
# COMPACT_ATOMS: atom_id res chain seq x y z
N MET A 1 2.72 6.83 -0.94
CA MET A 1 3.19 5.70 -0.11
C MET A 1 3.79 6.24 1.17
N VAL A 2 3.63 5.54 2.29
CA VAL A 2 4.22 5.94 3.56
C VAL A 2 5.71 5.57 3.58
N ASP A 3 6.55 6.40 4.17
CA ASP A 3 7.91 6.01 4.53
C ASP A 3 7.84 4.97 5.66
N ASN A 4 8.28 3.74 5.40
CA ASN A 4 8.20 2.65 6.38
C ASN A 4 8.86 3.00 7.72
N THR A 5 9.90 3.85 7.71
CA THR A 5 10.58 4.30 8.94
C THR A 5 9.72 5.18 9.85
N THR A 6 8.53 5.57 9.38
CA THR A 6 7.56 6.38 10.12
C THR A 6 6.30 5.61 10.52
N VAL A 7 6.26 4.30 10.26
CA VAL A 7 5.17 3.41 10.66
C VAL A 7 5.51 2.81 12.03
N ASP A 8 4.59 2.92 12.99
CA ASP A 8 4.64 2.17 14.24
C ASP A 8 3.73 0.93 14.14
N PRO A 9 4.27 -0.27 13.94
CA PRO A 9 3.46 -1.47 13.73
C PRO A 9 2.53 -1.82 14.89
N GLN A 10 2.77 -1.30 16.10
CA GLN A 10 1.95 -1.61 17.27
C GLN A 10 0.70 -0.73 17.36
N SER A 11 0.78 0.53 16.94
CA SER A 11 -0.35 1.48 16.98
C SER A 11 -1.02 1.69 15.63
N ASP A 12 -0.26 1.57 14.56
CA ASP A 12 -0.68 2.00 13.24
C ASP A 12 -1.28 0.87 12.40
N LEU A 13 -1.00 -0.38 12.78
CA LEU A 13 -1.32 -1.57 12.01
C LEU A 13 -2.10 -2.58 12.87
N GLU A 14 -3.17 -3.13 12.32
CA GLU A 14 -3.95 -4.18 12.97
C GLU A 14 -4.25 -5.32 11.98
N PRO A 15 -3.81 -6.56 12.26
CA PRO A 15 -4.20 -7.72 11.48
C PRO A 15 -5.72 -7.88 11.46
N ARG A 16 -6.30 -8.11 10.28
CA ARG A 16 -7.74 -8.26 10.12
C ARG A 16 -8.08 -9.16 8.94
N ASP A 17 -9.11 -9.96 9.14
CA ASP A 17 -9.71 -10.77 8.10
C ASP A 17 -10.67 -9.93 7.24
N MET A 18 -10.52 -10.02 5.92
CA MET A 18 -11.52 -9.55 4.98
C MET A 18 -12.36 -10.73 4.52
N VAL A 19 -13.57 -10.83 5.09
CA VAL A 19 -14.50 -11.94 4.86
C VAL A 19 -15.39 -11.65 3.66
N TYR A 20 -15.26 -12.47 2.62
CA TYR A 20 -16.16 -12.53 1.48
C TYR A 20 -16.99 -13.81 1.54
N TYR A 21 -18.04 -13.90 0.72
CA TYR A 21 -18.91 -15.07 0.68
C TYR A 21 -18.15 -16.39 0.43
N GLU A 22 -17.16 -16.37 -0.45
CA GLU A 22 -16.44 -17.59 -0.89
C GLU A 22 -15.03 -17.74 -0.27
N LYS A 23 -14.51 -16.70 0.40
CA LYS A 23 -13.13 -16.70 0.88
C LYS A 23 -12.91 -15.72 2.02
N VAL A 24 -11.95 -16.06 2.87
CA VAL A 24 -11.35 -15.14 3.84
C VAL A 24 -9.98 -14.74 3.30
N VAL A 25 -9.66 -13.45 3.37
CA VAL A 25 -8.35 -12.93 2.99
C VAL A 25 -7.76 -12.18 4.17
N ASP A 26 -6.59 -12.63 4.61
CA ASP A 26 -5.85 -11.94 5.67
C ASP A 26 -5.31 -10.62 5.13
N THR A 27 -5.61 -9.55 5.85
CA THR A 27 -5.18 -8.20 5.53
C THR A 27 -4.65 -7.51 6.78
N CYS A 28 -4.03 -6.35 6.60
CA CYS A 28 -3.68 -5.48 7.70
C CYS A 28 -4.42 -4.16 7.51
N LEU A 29 -5.21 -3.77 8.51
CA LEU A 29 -5.83 -2.46 8.57
C LEU A 29 -4.77 -1.43 8.93
N VAL A 30 -4.76 -0.31 8.21
CA VAL A 30 -3.85 0.80 8.43
C VAL A 30 -4.61 1.96 9.06
N TYR A 31 -4.23 2.35 10.26
CA TYR A 31 -4.74 3.52 10.95
C TYR A 31 -4.02 4.79 10.49
N GLN A 32 -4.70 5.94 10.60
CA GLN A 32 -4.05 7.22 10.36
C GLN A 32 -3.03 7.53 11.46
N SER A 33 -1.89 8.09 11.07
CA SER A 33 -0.87 8.59 11.99
C SER A 33 -0.37 9.93 11.51
N SER A 34 -0.22 10.89 12.42
CA SER A 34 0.39 12.19 12.13
C SER A 34 1.90 12.09 11.93
N ALA A 35 2.52 10.96 12.33
CA ALA A 35 3.94 10.69 12.12
C ALA A 35 4.26 10.31 10.66
N TYR A 36 3.28 9.83 9.91
CA TYR A 36 3.47 9.36 8.54
C TYR A 36 4.08 10.43 7.64
N LYS A 37 5.18 10.07 7.00
CA LYS A 37 5.74 10.83 5.88
C LYS A 37 5.36 10.17 4.58
N PHE A 38 4.67 10.88 3.71
CA PHE A 38 4.25 10.36 2.42
C PHE A 38 5.27 10.69 1.33
N LYS A 39 5.64 9.68 0.56
CA LYS A 39 6.38 9.78 -0.71
C LYS A 39 5.39 9.71 -1.87
N TYR A 40 5.59 10.59 -2.84
CA TYR A 40 4.80 10.71 -4.06
C TYR A 40 5.73 10.94 -5.25
N LEU A 41 5.46 10.27 -6.37
CA LEU A 41 6.15 10.49 -7.64
C LEU A 41 5.19 11.22 -8.58
N SER A 42 5.51 12.47 -8.87
CA SER A 42 4.78 13.27 -9.85
C SER A 42 5.16 12.83 -11.27
N ASP A 43 4.20 12.88 -12.19
CA ASP A 43 4.41 12.59 -13.62
C ASP A 43 5.07 11.21 -13.87
N GLN A 44 4.67 10.20 -13.09
CA GLN A 44 5.15 8.83 -13.25
C GLN A 44 4.87 8.34 -14.67
N LYS A 45 5.93 7.89 -15.36
CA LYS A 45 5.82 7.36 -16.72
C LYS A 45 5.39 5.89 -16.71
N PRO A 46 4.78 5.39 -17.80
CA PRO A 46 4.47 3.96 -17.93
C PRO A 46 5.68 3.02 -17.84
N SER A 47 6.89 3.55 -18.09
CA SER A 47 8.16 2.81 -17.97
C SER A 47 8.74 2.78 -16.55
N GLU A 48 8.11 3.46 -15.59
CA GLU A 48 8.58 3.54 -14.20
C GLU A 48 7.68 2.66 -13.31
N ALA A 49 8.29 1.73 -12.58
CA ALA A 49 7.59 0.86 -11.65
C ALA A 49 7.92 1.23 -10.20
N TRP A 50 6.91 1.16 -9.34
CA TRP A 50 7.11 1.12 -7.90
C TRP A 50 7.25 -0.33 -7.44
N VAL A 51 8.25 -0.59 -6.62
CA VAL A 51 8.39 -1.87 -5.91
C VAL A 51 8.04 -1.61 -4.45
N ILE A 52 7.02 -2.32 -3.96
CA ILE A 52 6.46 -2.13 -2.63
C ILE A 52 6.67 -3.42 -1.84
N LEU A 53 7.35 -3.31 -0.70
CA LEU A 53 7.41 -4.42 0.25
C LEU A 53 6.04 -4.60 0.90
N GLN A 54 5.50 -5.80 0.84
CA GLN A 54 4.28 -6.19 1.55
C GLN A 54 4.65 -6.91 2.85
N SER A 55 3.77 -6.81 3.84
CA SER A 55 3.92 -7.59 5.07
C SER A 55 3.71 -9.07 4.79
N ASP A 56 4.38 -9.92 5.55
CA ASP A 56 4.24 -11.37 5.50
C ASP A 56 3.98 -11.95 6.89
N SER A 57 3.82 -13.27 6.96
CA SER A 57 3.65 -14.02 8.21
C SER A 57 4.91 -14.06 9.08
N GLY A 58 6.06 -13.63 8.56
CA GLY A 58 7.33 -13.54 9.29
C GLY A 58 7.48 -12.25 10.11
N GLY A 59 6.50 -11.34 10.04
CA GLY A 59 6.49 -10.10 10.82
C GLY A 59 7.21 -8.93 10.15
N LEU A 60 7.49 -9.01 8.85
CA LEU A 60 7.97 -7.85 8.11
C LEU A 60 6.88 -6.77 8.04
N THR A 61 7.21 -5.55 8.44
CA THR A 61 6.32 -4.39 8.26
C THR A 61 6.35 -3.97 6.80
N GLY A 62 5.22 -4.15 6.12
CA GLY A 62 5.02 -3.68 4.75
C GLY A 62 4.94 -2.16 4.66
N VAL A 63 4.83 -1.64 3.44
CA VAL A 63 4.70 -0.20 3.18
C VAL A 63 3.23 0.15 2.90
N PRO A 64 2.55 0.84 3.84
CA PRO A 64 1.21 1.33 3.58
C PRO A 64 1.19 2.30 2.38
N HIS A 65 0.17 2.17 1.55
CA HIS A 65 -0.04 3.04 0.41
C HIS A 65 -1.53 3.26 0.19
N THR A 66 -1.86 4.41 -0.38
CA THR A 66 -3.22 4.81 -0.67
C THR A 66 -3.23 5.81 -1.83
N ALA A 67 -4.39 6.00 -2.43
CA ALA A 67 -4.65 7.08 -3.37
C ALA A 67 -5.10 8.34 -2.62
N PHE A 68 -4.91 9.50 -3.24
CA PHE A 68 -5.42 10.78 -2.76
C PHE A 68 -5.90 11.61 -3.94
N SER A 69 -6.81 12.56 -3.70
CA SER A 69 -7.26 13.48 -4.72
C SER A 69 -6.12 14.41 -5.14
N ASN A 70 -5.74 14.39 -6.41
CA ASN A 70 -4.71 15.29 -6.94
C ASN A 70 -5.28 16.72 -7.05
N PRO A 71 -4.80 17.69 -6.25
CA PRO A 71 -5.32 19.06 -6.29
C PRO A 71 -4.97 19.80 -7.59
N LEU A 72 -4.05 19.26 -8.40
CA LEU A 72 -3.64 19.83 -9.68
C LEU A 72 -4.48 19.31 -10.87
N ALA A 73 -5.32 18.29 -10.64
CA ALA A 73 -6.16 17.73 -11.69
C ALA A 73 -7.28 18.71 -12.07
N ARG A 74 -7.50 18.89 -13.37
CA ARG A 74 -8.62 19.66 -13.93
C ARG A 74 -9.87 18.78 -14.00
N PRO A 75 -11.09 19.36 -14.06
CA PRO A 75 -12.34 18.60 -14.10
C PRO A 75 -12.45 17.57 -15.23
N ASN A 76 -11.76 17.81 -16.36
CA ASN A 76 -11.81 16.95 -17.54
C ASN A 76 -10.53 16.11 -17.72
N ASP A 77 -9.59 16.15 -16.75
CA ASP A 77 -8.41 15.29 -16.82
C ASP A 77 -8.85 13.82 -16.62
N PRO A 78 -8.33 12.88 -17.42
CA PRO A 78 -8.63 11.48 -17.23
C PRO A 78 -8.11 10.97 -15.87
N PRO A 79 -8.78 10.00 -15.24
CA PRO A 79 -8.27 9.38 -14.03
C PRO A 79 -6.96 8.66 -14.32
N ARG A 80 -6.09 8.58 -13.30
CA ARG A 80 -4.86 7.78 -13.40
C ARG A 80 -5.22 6.31 -13.55
N GLU A 81 -4.71 5.68 -14.60
CA GLU A 81 -4.75 4.24 -14.78
C GLU A 81 -3.50 3.61 -14.18
N SER A 82 -3.66 2.47 -13.49
CA SER A 82 -2.53 1.69 -13.02
C SER A 82 -2.83 0.21 -12.99
N ILE A 83 -1.76 -0.57 -13.18
CA ILE A 83 -1.76 -2.01 -13.03
C ILE A 83 -0.91 -2.33 -11.81
N GLU A 84 -1.43 -3.15 -10.91
CA GLU A 84 -0.68 -3.71 -9.79
C GLU A 84 -0.41 -5.18 -10.07
N VAL A 85 0.83 -5.61 -9.85
CA VAL A 85 1.23 -7.01 -9.94
C VAL A 85 1.75 -7.45 -8.58
N ARG A 86 1.14 -8.49 -8.02
CA ARG A 86 1.59 -9.09 -6.76
C ARG A 86 2.49 -10.27 -7.06
N THR A 87 3.67 -10.27 -6.46
CA THR A 87 4.61 -11.40 -6.51
C THR A 87 4.72 -12.00 -5.11
N LEU A 88 4.45 -13.29 -4.98
CA LEU A 88 4.60 -14.04 -3.73
C LEU A 88 5.73 -15.05 -3.92
N VAL A 89 6.67 -15.07 -2.97
CA VAL A 89 7.78 -16.02 -2.97
C VAL A 89 7.60 -16.94 -1.77
N TYR A 90 7.57 -18.24 -2.04
CA TYR A 90 7.52 -19.28 -1.02
C TYR A 90 8.84 -20.03 -1.05
N TYR A 91 9.39 -20.28 0.13
CA TYR A 91 10.57 -21.12 0.31
C TYR A 91 10.12 -22.45 0.89
N ASP A 92 10.77 -23.54 0.49
CA ASP A 92 10.66 -24.80 1.20
C ASP A 92 11.26 -24.63 2.61
N GLU A 93 10.78 -25.40 3.59
CA GLU A 93 11.42 -25.46 4.92
C GLU A 93 12.86 -25.99 4.85
#